data_AF-A0A7V9RSR8-F1
#
_entry.id   AF-A0A7V9RSR8-F1
#
_cell.length_a   1.000
_cell.length_b   1.000
_cell.length_c   1.000
_cell.angle_alpha   90.00
_cell.angle_beta   90.00
_cell.angle_gamma   90.00
#
_symmetry.space_group_name_H-M   'P 1'
#
loop_
_entity.id
_entity.type
_entity.pdbx_description
1 polymer ?
#
loop_
_entity_poly.entity_id
_entity_poly.type
_entity_poly.pdbx_seq_one_letter_code
_entity_poly.pdbx_strand_id
1 'polypeptide(L)'
;MPQLRVALAQIDLCVGDLTGNAEAVLRHTAEAAGAGVHLVAFPEMALTGYPPEDLVFRESFAEASEQELGALASTLLEQGLGQIAVVVGYLTHDEGPRNAAALIHEGRIVATYYKHHLPNFGVFDEARYFIPGTRFPVVTLHGVHIGLTICEDLWQDGGPFTVAAQAGCDLVLCINGSPYERSKDDIRLALAQRRARDAGAVLAYVNTVGAQDELVYDGDSLVVDPDGLLLARAPQFAEQLLVVDLELAGDRPTGRATEMVVESHSISTDAVPAYDPMPLSVTERMPDEEEVWNALVIGVRDYVVKNGFSTVTFGLSGGIDSALVAVIAADAIGPDNVHCVSMPSSYSSEHSRSDAAELAERLGCRFETIPIAPMVEAYLDTVTLTGLAEENLQARVRGTLLMGLSNQDGHLVLATGNKTELAVGYSTLYGDSVGGFAPIKDVPKTLVWELARWRNAHAEKLGETPPIPVNSITKPPSAELRPGQQDSDSLPPYAELDAILADYVDRDLGWDDLVAVGHDPGTIERVVQMVDRAEYKRRQFPPGPKISLKAFGRDRRLPITSRWREAAPPGT
;
A
#
# COMPACT_ATOMS: atom_id res chain seq x y z
N MET A 1 -15.89 10.53 -35.39
CA MET A 1 -15.18 9.68 -34.42
C MET A 1 -16.26 9.01 -33.58
N PRO A 2 -16.32 7.67 -33.49
CA PRO A 2 -17.19 7.01 -32.51
C PRO A 2 -16.94 7.57 -31.11
N GLN A 3 -18.01 7.66 -30.32
CA GLN A 3 -17.95 8.08 -28.93
C GLN A 3 -18.14 6.88 -28.01
N LEU A 4 -17.43 6.85 -26.88
CA LEU A 4 -17.60 5.82 -25.87
C LEU A 4 -17.47 6.43 -24.47
N ARG A 5 -18.54 6.30 -23.67
CA ARG A 5 -18.52 6.62 -22.23
C ARG A 5 -17.98 5.44 -21.45
N VAL A 6 -16.84 5.64 -20.79
CA VAL A 6 -16.15 4.64 -19.98
C VAL A 6 -16.18 5.06 -18.51
N ALA A 7 -16.34 4.09 -17.60
CA ALA A 7 -16.14 4.30 -16.18
C ALA A 7 -14.99 3.44 -15.65
N LEU A 8 -14.14 4.04 -14.81
CA LEU A 8 -13.09 3.35 -14.07
C LEU A 8 -13.51 3.31 -12.60
N ALA A 9 -13.78 2.12 -12.08
CA ALA A 9 -14.17 1.91 -10.71
C ALA A 9 -12.94 1.75 -9.82
N GLN A 10 -12.44 2.86 -9.28
CA GLN A 10 -11.39 2.85 -8.26
C GLN A 10 -12.03 2.55 -6.91
N ILE A 11 -11.91 1.31 -6.46
CA ILE A 11 -12.62 0.80 -5.28
C ILE A 11 -11.69 0.06 -4.33
N ASP A 12 -12.08 -0.02 -3.06
CA ASP A 12 -11.43 -0.83 -2.04
C ASP A 12 -12.05 -2.23 -1.99
N LEU A 13 -11.20 -3.23 -1.91
CA LEU A 13 -11.53 -4.64 -2.05
C LEU A 13 -10.84 -5.45 -0.95
N CYS A 14 -11.41 -6.60 -0.60
CA CYS A 14 -10.89 -7.46 0.46
C CYS A 14 -10.45 -8.81 -0.10
N VAL A 15 -9.21 -9.22 0.22
CA VAL A 15 -8.70 -10.54 -0.19
C VAL A 15 -9.58 -11.63 0.41
N GLY A 16 -10.10 -12.50 -0.46
CA GLY A 16 -10.90 -13.66 -0.08
C GLY A 16 -12.40 -13.41 0.12
N ASP A 17 -12.87 -12.15 0.17
CA ASP A 17 -14.29 -11.82 0.29
C ASP A 17 -14.97 -11.77 -1.09
N LEU A 18 -15.09 -12.93 -1.74
CA LEU A 18 -15.62 -13.03 -3.11
C LEU A 18 -17.01 -12.41 -3.25
N THR A 19 -17.90 -12.68 -2.30
CA THR A 19 -19.27 -12.17 -2.32
C THR A 19 -19.30 -10.66 -2.09
N GLY A 20 -18.59 -10.14 -1.09
CA GLY A 20 -18.54 -8.69 -0.85
C GLY A 20 -17.92 -7.91 -2.02
N ASN A 21 -16.88 -8.46 -2.64
CA ASN A 21 -16.26 -7.88 -3.83
C ASN A 21 -17.20 -7.93 -5.04
N ALA A 22 -17.93 -9.04 -5.27
CA ALA A 22 -18.92 -9.14 -6.34
C ALA A 22 -20.09 -8.16 -6.14
N GLU A 23 -20.54 -7.97 -4.89
CA GLU A 23 -21.54 -6.95 -4.54
C GLU A 23 -21.05 -5.53 -4.82
N ALA A 24 -19.77 -5.25 -4.54
CA ALA A 24 -19.15 -3.96 -4.89
C ALA A 24 -19.14 -3.76 -6.42
N VAL A 25 -18.75 -4.78 -7.20
CA VAL A 25 -18.80 -4.73 -8.67
C VAL A 25 -20.23 -4.45 -9.16
N LEU A 26 -21.23 -5.13 -8.61
CA LEU A 26 -22.63 -4.93 -8.97
C LEU A 26 -23.10 -3.50 -8.66
N ARG A 27 -22.79 -3.00 -7.45
CA ARG A 27 -23.17 -1.65 -7.00
C ARG A 27 -22.59 -0.57 -7.91
N HIS A 28 -21.28 -0.61 -8.18
CA HIS A 28 -20.64 0.39 -9.02
C HIS A 28 -21.02 0.26 -10.49
N THR A 29 -21.37 -0.94 -10.96
CA THR A 29 -21.97 -1.09 -12.30
C THR A 29 -23.36 -0.45 -12.38
N ALA A 30 -24.18 -0.56 -11.32
CA ALA A 30 -25.47 0.13 -11.27
C ALA A 30 -25.31 1.66 -11.23
N GLU A 31 -24.32 2.17 -10.50
CA GLU A 31 -23.96 3.60 -10.51
C GLU A 31 -23.52 4.05 -11.91
N ALA A 32 -22.67 3.27 -12.58
CA ALA A 32 -22.22 3.53 -13.95
C ALA A 32 -23.40 3.54 -14.94
N ALA A 33 -24.36 2.62 -14.77
CA ALA A 33 -25.59 2.59 -15.57
C ALA A 33 -26.39 3.89 -15.46
N GLY A 34 -26.52 4.42 -14.24
CA GLY A 34 -27.17 5.70 -13.98
C GLY A 34 -26.49 6.89 -14.69
N ALA A 35 -25.19 6.78 -14.97
CA ALA A 35 -24.41 7.77 -15.72
C ALA A 35 -24.40 7.53 -17.24
N GLY A 36 -25.12 6.53 -17.76
CA GLY A 36 -25.16 6.21 -19.19
C GLY A 36 -23.85 5.65 -19.73
N VAL A 37 -23.08 4.97 -18.86
CA VAL A 37 -21.81 4.34 -19.22
C VAL A 37 -22.04 3.14 -20.13
N HIS A 38 -21.17 2.97 -21.13
CA HIS A 38 -21.20 1.83 -22.06
C HIS A 38 -20.25 0.71 -21.61
N LEU A 39 -19.13 1.08 -20.97
CA LEU A 39 -18.15 0.15 -20.43
C LEU A 39 -17.67 0.60 -19.05
N VAL A 40 -17.66 -0.31 -18.07
CA VAL A 40 -17.05 -0.11 -16.76
C VAL A 40 -15.92 -1.11 -16.53
N ALA A 41 -14.79 -0.65 -15.99
CA ALA A 41 -13.64 -1.48 -15.66
C ALA A 41 -13.33 -1.43 -14.16
N PHE A 42 -13.05 -2.60 -13.60
CA PHE A 42 -12.66 -2.80 -12.20
C PHE A 42 -11.18 -3.18 -12.08
N PRO A 43 -10.55 -3.01 -10.91
CA PRO A 43 -9.12 -3.27 -10.71
C PRO A 43 -8.68 -4.71 -11.00
N GLU A 44 -7.37 -4.91 -11.05
CA GLU A 44 -6.76 -6.24 -11.14
C GLU A 44 -7.24 -7.11 -9.99
N MET A 45 -7.58 -8.36 -10.30
CA MET A 45 -8.03 -9.35 -9.31
C MET A 45 -9.20 -8.85 -8.44
N ALA A 46 -10.02 -7.94 -8.96
CA ALA A 46 -11.11 -7.30 -8.22
C ALA A 46 -12.02 -8.28 -7.48
N LEU A 47 -12.35 -9.41 -8.10
CA LEU A 47 -13.24 -10.41 -7.50
C LEU A 47 -12.62 -11.08 -6.27
N THR A 48 -11.32 -11.37 -6.31
CA THR A 48 -10.60 -12.09 -5.26
C THR A 48 -9.91 -11.20 -4.24
N GLY A 49 -9.71 -9.92 -4.56
CA GLY A 49 -8.76 -9.03 -3.90
C GLY A 49 -7.30 -9.34 -4.25
N TYR A 50 -6.40 -8.40 -3.92
CA TYR A 50 -4.98 -8.49 -4.27
C TYR A 50 -4.06 -7.98 -3.14
N PRO A 51 -2.90 -8.63 -2.89
CA PRO A 51 -2.46 -9.90 -3.45
C PRO A 51 -3.03 -11.09 -2.65
N PRO A 52 -3.49 -12.17 -3.31
CA PRO A 52 -3.99 -13.38 -2.62
C PRO A 52 -2.88 -14.34 -2.14
N GLU A 53 -1.62 -14.14 -2.55
CA GLU A 53 -0.47 -14.97 -2.18
C GLU A 53 -0.69 -16.48 -2.43
N ASP A 54 -0.31 -17.35 -1.49
CA ASP A 54 -0.42 -18.80 -1.66
C ASP A 54 -1.89 -19.30 -1.75
N LEU A 55 -2.92 -18.46 -1.55
CA LEU A 55 -4.31 -18.80 -1.91
C LEU A 55 -4.44 -19.10 -3.40
N VAL A 56 -3.56 -18.55 -4.24
CA VAL A 56 -3.47 -18.84 -5.68
C VAL A 56 -3.29 -20.33 -5.94
N PHE A 57 -2.67 -21.10 -5.05
CA PHE A 57 -2.48 -22.55 -5.25
C PHE A 57 -3.66 -23.39 -4.76
N ARG A 58 -4.69 -22.78 -4.15
CA ARG A 58 -5.86 -23.50 -3.64
C ARG A 58 -6.89 -23.63 -4.75
N GLU A 59 -7.04 -24.84 -5.29
CA GLU A 59 -8.07 -25.16 -6.30
C GLU A 59 -9.46 -24.67 -5.88
N SER A 60 -9.83 -24.89 -4.61
CA SER A 60 -11.12 -24.44 -4.08
C SER A 60 -11.31 -22.92 -4.12
N PHE A 61 -10.24 -22.13 -4.06
CA PHE A 61 -10.30 -20.68 -4.14
C PHE A 61 -10.48 -20.21 -5.59
N ALA A 62 -9.77 -20.84 -6.53
CA ALA A 62 -9.96 -20.60 -7.96
C ALA A 62 -11.35 -21.03 -8.44
N GLU A 63 -11.82 -22.22 -8.07
CA GLU A 63 -13.18 -22.70 -8.37
C GLU A 63 -14.25 -21.75 -7.82
N ALA A 64 -14.05 -21.23 -6.60
CA ALA A 64 -14.97 -20.26 -6.00
C ALA A 64 -14.96 -18.93 -6.75
N SER A 65 -13.78 -18.44 -7.16
CA SER A 65 -13.63 -17.24 -7.99
C SER A 65 -14.35 -17.39 -9.34
N GLU A 66 -14.19 -18.53 -10.02
CA GLU A 66 -14.85 -18.82 -11.30
C GLU A 66 -16.39 -18.94 -11.16
N GLN A 67 -16.86 -19.60 -10.10
CA GLN A 67 -18.28 -19.73 -9.80
C GLN A 67 -18.90 -18.36 -9.50
N GLU A 68 -18.23 -17.54 -8.69
CA GLU A 68 -18.70 -16.19 -8.36
C GLU A 68 -18.70 -15.29 -9.61
N LEU A 69 -17.71 -15.40 -10.50
CA LEU A 69 -17.70 -14.66 -11.77
C LEU A 69 -18.91 -15.03 -12.65
N GLY A 70 -19.24 -16.32 -12.74
CA GLY A 70 -20.43 -16.80 -13.47
C GLY A 70 -21.75 -16.33 -12.83
N ALA A 71 -21.83 -16.32 -11.51
CA ALA A 71 -22.97 -15.82 -10.75
C ALA A 71 -23.14 -14.30 -10.94
N LEU A 72 -22.05 -13.54 -10.87
CA LEU A 72 -22.01 -12.10 -11.13
C LEU A 72 -22.50 -11.78 -12.54
N ALA A 73 -22.03 -12.50 -13.55
CA ALA A 73 -22.50 -12.31 -14.93
C ALA A 73 -24.02 -12.49 -15.05
N SER A 74 -24.56 -13.56 -14.45
CA SER A 74 -26.00 -13.81 -14.44
C SER A 74 -26.77 -12.70 -13.71
N THR A 75 -26.25 -12.28 -12.55
CA THR A 75 -26.87 -11.23 -11.71
C THR A 75 -26.90 -9.88 -12.41
N LEU A 76 -25.84 -9.50 -13.13
CA LEU A 76 -25.79 -8.27 -13.93
C LEU A 76 -26.92 -8.25 -14.96
N LEU A 77 -27.18 -9.37 -15.65
CA LEU A 77 -28.28 -9.47 -16.60
C LEU A 77 -29.64 -9.37 -15.90
N GLU A 78 -29.85 -10.10 -14.82
CA GLU A 78 -31.11 -10.13 -14.05
C GLU A 78 -31.47 -8.76 -13.46
N GLN A 79 -30.48 -7.97 -13.05
CA GLN A 79 -30.62 -6.61 -12.53
C GLN A 79 -30.79 -5.56 -13.64
N GLY A 80 -30.87 -5.96 -14.91
CA GLY A 80 -31.04 -5.04 -16.04
C GLY A 80 -29.78 -4.28 -16.43
N LEU A 81 -28.61 -4.71 -15.97
CA LEU A 81 -27.31 -4.10 -16.25
C LEU A 81 -26.57 -4.78 -17.43
N GLY A 82 -27.17 -5.81 -18.03
CA GLY A 82 -26.55 -6.63 -19.08
C GLY A 82 -26.18 -5.89 -20.38
N GLN A 83 -26.62 -4.64 -20.57
CA GLN A 83 -26.26 -3.82 -21.73
C GLN A 83 -24.89 -3.12 -21.57
N ILE A 84 -24.37 -3.03 -20.34
CA ILE A 84 -23.07 -2.44 -20.05
C ILE A 84 -22.00 -3.52 -20.17
N ALA A 85 -20.90 -3.23 -20.85
CA ALA A 85 -19.73 -4.09 -20.83
C ALA A 85 -18.99 -3.92 -19.49
N VAL A 86 -18.76 -5.01 -18.77
CA VAL A 86 -18.14 -4.99 -17.44
C VAL A 86 -16.83 -5.76 -17.48
N VAL A 87 -15.70 -5.10 -17.21
CA VAL A 87 -14.37 -5.74 -17.11
C VAL A 87 -14.03 -5.98 -15.65
N VAL A 88 -13.81 -7.25 -15.27
CA VAL A 88 -13.54 -7.67 -13.88
C VAL A 88 -12.26 -8.51 -13.82
N GLY A 89 -11.33 -8.13 -12.94
CA GLY A 89 -10.16 -8.96 -12.61
C GLY A 89 -10.53 -10.11 -11.68
N TYR A 90 -9.95 -11.30 -11.91
CA TYR A 90 -10.24 -12.51 -11.12
C TYR A 90 -9.13 -13.56 -11.21
N LEU A 91 -9.18 -14.56 -10.32
CA LEU A 91 -8.35 -15.76 -10.36
C LEU A 91 -9.04 -16.88 -11.13
N THR A 92 -8.31 -17.58 -11.99
CA THR A 92 -8.78 -18.84 -12.62
C THR A 92 -7.66 -19.87 -12.69
N HIS A 93 -8.03 -21.14 -12.71
CA HIS A 93 -7.12 -22.26 -12.99
C HIS A 93 -7.36 -22.81 -14.41
N ASP A 94 -6.68 -22.21 -15.40
CA ASP A 94 -6.67 -22.64 -16.80
C ASP A 94 -5.27 -23.13 -17.20
N GLU A 95 -5.11 -24.46 -17.19
CA GLU A 95 -3.82 -25.17 -17.26
C GLU A 95 -2.86 -24.82 -16.10
N GLY A 96 -3.38 -24.18 -15.06
CA GLY A 96 -2.68 -23.68 -13.87
C GLY A 96 -3.17 -22.27 -13.50
N PRO A 97 -2.66 -21.69 -12.39
CA PRO A 97 -3.18 -20.42 -11.92
C PRO A 97 -2.89 -19.27 -12.90
N ARG A 98 -3.90 -18.43 -13.16
CA ARG A 98 -3.83 -17.25 -14.01
C ARG A 98 -4.36 -16.02 -13.28
N ASN A 99 -3.64 -14.91 -13.43
CA ASN A 99 -4.17 -13.58 -13.14
C ASN A 99 -4.93 -13.12 -14.39
N ALA A 100 -6.25 -12.99 -14.27
CA ALA A 100 -7.13 -12.87 -15.42
C ALA A 100 -8.04 -11.64 -15.36
N ALA A 101 -8.46 -11.16 -16.52
CA ALA A 101 -9.51 -10.17 -16.71
C ALA A 101 -10.60 -10.76 -17.60
N ALA A 102 -11.84 -10.70 -17.16
CA ALA A 102 -13.00 -11.11 -17.95
C ALA A 102 -13.79 -9.88 -18.40
N LEU A 103 -14.22 -9.84 -19.66
CA LEU A 103 -15.24 -8.90 -20.13
C LEU A 103 -16.59 -9.60 -20.17
N ILE A 104 -17.54 -9.09 -19.40
CA ILE A 104 -18.91 -9.59 -19.28
C ILE A 104 -19.86 -8.68 -20.06
N HIS A 105 -20.75 -9.28 -20.85
CA HIS A 105 -21.85 -8.57 -21.53
C HIS A 105 -23.03 -9.53 -21.74
N GLU A 106 -24.26 -9.04 -21.59
CA GLU A 106 -25.52 -9.83 -21.69
C GLU A 106 -25.50 -11.14 -20.89
N GLY A 107 -24.89 -11.10 -19.69
CA GLY A 107 -24.81 -12.24 -18.78
C GLY A 107 -23.83 -13.34 -19.22
N ARG A 108 -22.88 -13.02 -20.10
CA ARG A 108 -21.86 -13.96 -20.59
C ARG A 108 -20.47 -13.35 -20.50
N ILE A 109 -19.49 -14.20 -20.24
CA ILE A 109 -18.08 -13.84 -20.40
C ILE A 109 -17.78 -13.87 -21.91
N VAL A 110 -17.58 -12.70 -22.51
CA VAL A 110 -17.36 -12.51 -23.95
C VAL A 110 -15.91 -12.75 -24.33
N ALA A 111 -14.98 -12.28 -23.49
CA ALA A 111 -13.55 -12.40 -23.69
C ALA A 111 -12.84 -12.54 -22.34
N THR A 112 -11.69 -13.21 -22.36
CA THR A 112 -10.81 -13.37 -21.22
C THR A 112 -9.39 -13.03 -21.63
N TYR A 113 -8.70 -12.23 -20.81
CA TYR A 113 -7.29 -11.94 -20.94
C TYR A 113 -6.54 -12.52 -19.74
N TYR A 114 -5.34 -13.06 -19.97
CA TYR A 114 -4.42 -13.47 -18.92
C TYR A 114 -3.21 -12.55 -18.94
N LYS A 115 -2.81 -12.04 -17.77
CA LYS A 115 -1.65 -11.16 -17.60
C LYS A 115 -0.43 -11.77 -18.28
N HIS A 116 0.23 -11.00 -19.13
CA HIS A 116 1.32 -11.50 -19.96
C HIS A 116 2.67 -11.38 -19.25
N HIS A 117 2.96 -10.20 -18.72
CA HIS A 117 4.17 -9.93 -17.95
C HIS A 117 3.90 -10.17 -16.46
N LEU A 118 4.64 -11.09 -15.85
CA LEU A 118 4.49 -11.46 -14.45
C LEU A 118 5.67 -10.89 -13.63
N PRO A 119 5.44 -9.88 -12.77
CA PRO A 119 6.52 -9.28 -11.99
C PRO A 119 7.06 -10.27 -10.95
N ASN A 120 8.38 -10.27 -10.77
CA ASN A 120 9.08 -11.13 -9.81
C ASN A 120 10.23 -10.38 -9.11
N PHE A 121 9.94 -9.13 -8.73
CA PHE A 121 10.83 -8.20 -8.05
C PHE A 121 10.07 -7.40 -6.98
N GLY A 122 10.80 -6.85 -6.00
CA GLY A 122 10.20 -6.11 -4.89
C GLY A 122 9.19 -6.95 -4.11
N VAL A 123 7.96 -6.45 -4.03
CA VAL A 123 6.84 -7.08 -3.31
C VAL A 123 6.15 -8.20 -4.09
N PHE A 124 6.46 -8.34 -5.38
CA PHE A 124 5.81 -9.27 -6.28
C PHE A 124 6.62 -10.56 -6.47
N ASP A 125 5.94 -11.69 -6.33
CA ASP A 125 6.43 -13.03 -6.66
C ASP A 125 5.48 -13.68 -7.71
N GLU A 126 4.90 -12.93 -8.66
CA GLU A 126 3.86 -13.46 -9.56
C GLU A 126 4.37 -14.56 -10.48
N ALA A 127 5.64 -14.54 -10.91
CA ALA A 127 6.22 -15.63 -11.69
C ALA A 127 6.36 -16.94 -10.89
N ARG A 128 6.25 -16.90 -9.55
CA ARG A 128 6.11 -18.10 -8.72
C ARG A 128 4.68 -18.64 -8.75
N TYR A 129 3.68 -17.77 -8.85
CA TYR A 129 2.27 -18.12 -8.68
C TYR A 129 1.57 -18.47 -10.00
N PHE A 130 1.79 -17.66 -11.03
CA PHE A 130 0.96 -17.63 -12.23
C PHE A 130 1.69 -18.12 -13.48
N ILE A 131 0.90 -18.58 -14.45
CA ILE A 131 1.38 -18.88 -15.80
C ILE A 131 1.02 -17.69 -16.72
N PRO A 132 1.96 -17.16 -17.52
CA PRO A 132 1.71 -15.98 -18.34
C PRO A 132 0.73 -16.24 -19.50
N GLY A 133 -0.08 -15.25 -19.83
CA GLY A 133 -0.95 -15.26 -21.01
C GLY A 133 -0.18 -15.17 -22.33
N THR A 134 -0.75 -15.69 -23.41
CA THR A 134 -0.14 -15.64 -24.76
C THR A 134 -1.10 -15.14 -25.84
N ARG A 135 -2.32 -14.77 -25.44
CA ARG A 135 -3.39 -14.30 -26.30
C ARG A 135 -3.80 -12.88 -25.93
N PHE A 136 -4.22 -12.11 -26.92
CA PHE A 136 -4.61 -10.72 -26.77
C PHE A 136 -6.02 -10.52 -27.34
N PRO A 137 -7.06 -10.44 -26.50
CA PRO A 137 -8.42 -10.25 -26.96
C PRO A 137 -8.63 -8.80 -27.39
N VAL A 138 -9.30 -8.64 -28.53
CA VAL A 138 -9.80 -7.36 -29.03
C VAL A 138 -11.31 -7.47 -29.15
N VAL A 139 -12.02 -6.64 -28.39
CA VAL A 139 -13.48 -6.63 -28.35
C VAL A 139 -14.01 -5.41 -29.08
N THR A 140 -14.85 -5.62 -30.09
CA THR A 140 -15.57 -4.54 -30.78
C THR A 140 -16.84 -4.21 -30.02
N LEU A 141 -16.89 -3.01 -29.43
CA LEU A 141 -18.04 -2.47 -28.72
C LEU A 141 -18.37 -1.09 -29.31
N HIS A 142 -19.58 -0.94 -29.85
CA HIS A 142 -20.04 0.27 -30.51
C HIS A 142 -19.10 0.78 -31.62
N GLY A 143 -18.54 -0.16 -32.39
CA GLY A 143 -17.59 0.15 -33.47
C GLY A 143 -16.19 0.58 -33.00
N VAL A 144 -15.90 0.48 -31.70
CA VAL A 144 -14.60 0.76 -31.07
C VAL A 144 -13.88 -0.55 -30.76
N HIS A 145 -12.58 -0.64 -31.08
CA HIS A 145 -11.74 -1.79 -30.78
C HIS A 145 -11.06 -1.64 -29.42
N ILE A 146 -11.37 -2.53 -28.48
CA ILE A 146 -10.92 -2.46 -27.10
C ILE A 146 -9.98 -3.61 -26.79
N GLY A 147 -8.74 -3.30 -26.42
CA GLY A 147 -7.76 -4.25 -25.91
C GLY A 147 -7.75 -4.28 -24.38
N LEU A 148 -7.44 -5.44 -23.79
CA LEU A 148 -7.33 -5.63 -22.34
C LEU A 148 -5.88 -5.93 -21.95
N THR A 149 -5.41 -5.29 -20.87
CA THR A 149 -4.10 -5.54 -20.26
C THR A 149 -4.19 -5.49 -18.73
N ILE A 150 -3.19 -6.04 -18.04
CA ILE A 150 -3.17 -6.08 -16.56
C ILE A 150 -1.80 -5.60 -16.05
N CYS A 151 -1.81 -4.53 -15.26
CA CYS A 151 -0.69 -4.00 -14.47
C CYS A 151 0.69 -4.04 -15.15
N GLU A 152 1.54 -5.02 -14.80
CA GLU A 152 2.93 -5.16 -15.29
C GLU A 152 3.04 -5.19 -16.83
N ASP A 153 1.96 -5.51 -17.53
CA ASP A 153 1.87 -5.37 -18.99
C ASP A 153 2.15 -3.93 -19.47
N LEU A 154 1.85 -2.93 -18.64
CA LEU A 154 2.16 -1.51 -18.84
C LEU A 154 3.66 -1.21 -18.64
N TRP A 155 4.35 -1.93 -17.75
CA TRP A 155 5.70 -1.58 -17.30
C TRP A 155 6.79 -2.06 -18.25
N GLN A 156 6.56 -3.16 -18.96
CA GLN A 156 7.52 -3.73 -19.90
C GLN A 156 7.37 -3.14 -21.31
N ASP A 157 8.49 -2.90 -21.98
CA ASP A 157 8.49 -2.51 -23.39
C ASP A 157 8.11 -3.70 -24.29
N GLY A 158 7.44 -3.44 -25.41
CA GLY A 158 6.98 -4.50 -26.32
C GLY A 158 5.66 -5.13 -25.87
N GLY A 159 5.44 -6.40 -26.23
CA GLY A 159 4.33 -7.19 -25.70
C GLY A 159 2.93 -6.59 -25.96
N PRO A 160 2.03 -6.57 -24.95
CA PRO A 160 0.62 -6.25 -25.16
C PRO A 160 0.35 -4.88 -25.80
N PHE A 161 1.11 -3.83 -25.47
CA PHE A 161 0.90 -2.50 -26.04
C PHE A 161 1.36 -2.39 -27.50
N THR A 162 2.41 -3.13 -27.88
CA THR A 162 2.80 -3.27 -29.28
C THR A 162 1.77 -4.05 -30.07
N VAL A 163 1.23 -5.13 -29.49
CA VAL A 163 0.16 -5.93 -30.10
C VAL A 163 -1.11 -5.10 -30.24
N ALA A 164 -1.45 -4.25 -29.27
CA ALA A 164 -2.61 -3.35 -29.33
C ALA A 164 -2.53 -2.39 -30.53
N ALA A 165 -1.36 -1.80 -30.78
CA ALA A 165 -1.12 -0.95 -31.96
C ALA A 165 -1.33 -1.73 -33.26
N GLN A 166 -0.74 -2.94 -33.34
CA GLN A 166 -0.80 -3.80 -34.53
C GLN A 166 -2.23 -4.32 -34.78
N ALA A 167 -2.98 -4.59 -33.72
CA ALA A 167 -4.36 -5.03 -33.80
C ALA A 167 -5.35 -3.88 -34.06
N GLY A 168 -4.88 -2.63 -34.12
CA GLY A 168 -5.71 -1.47 -34.40
C GLY A 168 -6.64 -1.08 -33.25
N CYS A 169 -6.22 -1.30 -32.00
CA CYS A 169 -7.02 -0.88 -30.84
C CYS A 169 -7.23 0.65 -30.85
N ASP A 170 -8.45 1.05 -30.50
CA ASP A 170 -8.83 2.44 -30.28
C ASP A 170 -8.67 2.82 -28.80
N LEU A 171 -8.92 1.84 -27.91
CA LEU A 171 -8.82 1.94 -26.45
C LEU A 171 -8.06 0.71 -25.92
N VAL A 172 -7.13 0.92 -25.00
CA VAL A 172 -6.52 -0.13 -24.18
C VAL A 172 -6.93 0.09 -22.74
N LEU A 173 -7.62 -0.89 -22.17
CA LEU A 173 -7.99 -0.92 -20.75
C LEU A 173 -6.91 -1.66 -19.98
N CYS A 174 -6.30 -0.99 -19.02
CA CYS A 174 -5.32 -1.57 -18.12
C CYS A 174 -5.91 -1.60 -16.71
N ILE A 175 -6.15 -2.79 -16.17
CA ILE A 175 -6.61 -2.98 -14.79
C ILE A 175 -5.41 -3.27 -13.88
N ASN A 176 -5.36 -2.67 -12.69
CA ASN A 176 -4.14 -2.64 -11.88
C ASN A 176 -4.40 -2.89 -10.39
N GLY A 177 -3.44 -3.57 -9.76
CA GLY A 177 -3.22 -3.62 -8.32
C GLY A 177 -1.82 -3.07 -8.02
N SER A 178 -1.56 -1.82 -8.41
CA SER A 178 -0.27 -1.15 -8.27
C SER A 178 -0.15 -0.55 -6.87
N PRO A 179 0.72 -1.06 -6.00
CA PRO A 179 0.90 -0.55 -4.66
C PRO A 179 1.54 0.85 -4.69
N TYR A 180 1.29 1.58 -3.61
CA TYR A 180 1.84 2.87 -3.30
C TYR A 180 3.34 2.77 -3.01
N GLU A 181 4.09 3.70 -3.60
CA GLU A 181 5.48 3.98 -3.23
C GLU A 181 5.69 5.49 -3.25
N ARG A 182 6.27 6.02 -2.18
CA ARG A 182 6.64 7.43 -2.08
C ARG A 182 7.67 7.74 -3.17
N SER A 183 7.25 8.56 -4.12
CA SER A 183 8.09 9.06 -5.21
C SER A 183 7.82 10.54 -5.44
N LYS A 184 8.89 11.32 -5.58
CA LYS A 184 8.80 12.73 -5.97
C LYS A 184 8.35 12.91 -7.42
N ASP A 185 8.56 11.88 -8.23
CA ASP A 185 8.21 11.86 -9.65
C ASP A 185 6.90 11.10 -9.88
N ASP A 186 6.11 11.57 -10.85
CA ASP A 186 4.90 10.88 -11.32
C ASP A 186 5.25 9.79 -12.35
N ILE A 187 5.83 8.70 -11.85
CA ILE A 187 6.31 7.58 -12.68
C ILE A 187 5.14 6.95 -13.44
N ARG A 188 3.98 6.80 -12.79
CA ARG A 188 2.78 6.16 -13.36
C ARG A 188 2.23 6.96 -14.55
N LEU A 189 2.11 8.28 -14.43
CA LEU A 189 1.67 9.12 -15.54
C LEU A 189 2.67 9.05 -16.72
N ALA A 190 3.96 9.16 -16.45
CA ALA A 190 4.99 9.11 -17.49
C ALA A 190 4.95 7.78 -18.26
N LEU A 191 4.74 6.67 -17.55
CA LEU A 191 4.59 5.35 -18.14
C LEU A 191 3.30 5.23 -18.96
N ALA A 192 2.16 5.65 -18.42
CA ALA A 192 0.87 5.64 -19.12
C ALA A 192 0.93 6.46 -20.42
N GLN A 193 1.53 7.65 -20.37
CA GLN A 193 1.74 8.48 -21.56
C GLN A 193 2.60 7.81 -22.62
N ARG A 194 3.67 7.12 -22.20
CA ARG A 194 4.49 6.35 -23.15
C ARG A 194 3.67 5.23 -23.80
N ARG A 195 2.93 4.46 -23.00
CA ARG A 195 2.17 3.30 -23.49
C ARG A 195 0.96 3.67 -24.35
N ALA A 196 0.30 4.79 -24.07
CA ALA A 196 -0.73 5.33 -24.95
C ALA A 196 -0.16 5.68 -26.34
N ARG A 197 1.03 6.29 -26.40
CA ARG A 197 1.76 6.56 -27.65
C ARG A 197 2.21 5.28 -28.36
N ASP A 198 2.75 4.31 -27.62
CA ASP A 198 3.20 3.03 -28.19
C ASP A 198 2.03 2.27 -28.85
N ALA A 199 0.86 2.25 -28.19
CA ALA A 199 -0.37 1.67 -28.74
C ALA A 199 -1.00 2.54 -29.85
N GLY A 200 -0.64 3.83 -29.90
CA GLY A 200 -1.34 4.85 -30.66
C GLY A 200 -2.80 5.01 -30.26
N ALA A 201 -3.20 4.58 -29.06
CA ALA A 201 -4.58 4.41 -28.62
C ALA A 201 -4.82 5.16 -27.30
N VAL A 202 -6.08 5.43 -26.95
CA VAL A 202 -6.40 5.90 -25.61
C VAL A 202 -6.04 4.79 -24.62
N LEU A 203 -5.38 5.14 -23.52
CA LEU A 203 -5.15 4.25 -22.40
C LEU A 203 -6.04 4.67 -21.24
N ALA A 204 -6.88 3.75 -20.76
CA ALA A 204 -7.59 3.92 -19.50
C ALA A 204 -7.00 2.98 -18.45
N TYR A 205 -6.48 3.57 -17.37
CA TYR A 205 -5.77 2.91 -16.28
C TYR A 205 -6.64 2.96 -15.02
N VAL A 206 -7.16 1.82 -14.58
CA VAL A 206 -7.89 1.70 -13.31
C VAL A 206 -7.04 0.96 -12.30
N ASN A 207 -6.90 1.53 -11.11
CA ASN A 207 -6.15 0.93 -10.01
C ASN A 207 -7.05 0.76 -8.79
N THR A 208 -6.74 -0.25 -7.98
CA THR A 208 -7.40 -0.42 -6.68
C THR A 208 -6.97 0.69 -5.72
N VAL A 209 -7.80 0.97 -4.72
CA VAL A 209 -7.45 1.81 -3.56
C VAL A 209 -7.63 0.99 -2.29
N GLY A 210 -7.06 1.43 -1.16
CA GLY A 210 -7.15 0.72 0.12
C GLY A 210 -5.85 0.02 0.51
N ALA A 211 -5.87 -0.89 1.46
CA ALA A 211 -4.68 -1.63 1.88
C ALA A 211 -4.96 -3.12 2.14
N GLN A 212 -3.90 -3.91 1.97
CA GLN A 212 -3.85 -5.35 2.22
C GLN A 212 -2.52 -5.69 2.90
N ASP A 213 -2.59 -6.12 4.16
CA ASP A 213 -1.42 -6.40 5.00
C ASP A 213 -0.40 -5.24 5.04
N GLU A 214 0.77 -5.41 4.42
CA GLU A 214 1.81 -4.39 4.36
C GLU A 214 1.65 -3.43 3.17
N LEU A 215 0.85 -3.80 2.16
CA LEU A 215 0.70 -2.99 0.95
C LEU A 215 -0.46 -2.02 1.07
N VAL A 216 -0.23 -0.80 0.62
CA VAL A 216 -1.25 0.23 0.44
C VAL A 216 -1.37 0.50 -1.06
N TYR A 217 -2.57 0.78 -1.52
CA TYR A 217 -2.92 1.12 -2.89
C TYR A 217 -3.50 2.52 -2.91
N ASP A 218 -2.89 3.40 -3.70
CA ASP A 218 -3.23 4.81 -3.74
C ASP A 218 -4.38 5.13 -4.71
N GLY A 219 -4.85 4.16 -5.49
CA GLY A 219 -5.80 4.43 -6.56
C GLY A 219 -5.11 5.21 -7.68
N ASP A 220 -5.41 6.51 -7.79
CA ASP A 220 -4.81 7.40 -8.78
C ASP A 220 -5.08 6.97 -10.24
N SER A 221 -6.28 6.44 -10.49
CA SER A 221 -6.75 6.01 -11.80
C SER A 221 -6.74 7.17 -12.80
N LEU A 222 -6.40 6.91 -14.05
CA LEU A 222 -6.18 7.96 -15.05
C LEU A 222 -6.52 7.53 -16.48
N VAL A 223 -6.74 8.51 -17.34
CA VAL A 223 -6.98 8.29 -18.77
C VAL A 223 -6.06 9.20 -19.59
N VAL A 224 -5.36 8.64 -20.56
CA VAL A 224 -4.41 9.36 -21.42
C VAL A 224 -4.73 9.11 -22.89
N ASP A 225 -4.67 10.15 -23.70
CA ASP A 225 -4.90 10.05 -25.14
C ASP A 225 -3.67 9.51 -25.92
N PRO A 226 -3.81 9.19 -27.22
CA PRO A 226 -2.72 8.69 -28.04
C PRO A 226 -1.49 9.61 -28.16
N ASP A 227 -1.64 10.92 -27.94
CA ASP A 227 -0.54 11.89 -27.99
C ASP A 227 0.15 12.03 -26.63
N GLY A 228 -0.47 11.53 -25.56
CA GLY A 228 0.00 11.58 -24.18
C GLY A 228 -0.63 12.68 -23.34
N LEU A 229 -1.73 13.29 -23.78
CA LEU A 229 -2.49 14.25 -22.99
C LEU A 229 -3.27 13.51 -21.90
N LEU A 230 -3.13 13.98 -20.65
CA LEU A 230 -3.94 13.51 -19.53
C LEU A 230 -5.38 14.03 -19.68
N LEU A 231 -6.31 13.11 -19.95
CA LEU A 231 -7.74 13.43 -20.13
C LEU A 231 -8.49 13.44 -18.81
N ALA A 232 -8.19 12.51 -17.90
CA ALA A 232 -8.86 12.43 -16.61
C ALA A 232 -7.97 11.79 -15.54
N ARG A 233 -8.21 12.12 -14.27
CA ARG A 233 -7.50 11.56 -13.12
C ARG A 233 -8.36 11.54 -11.85
N ALA A 234 -8.43 10.39 -11.20
CA ALA A 234 -9.10 10.17 -9.92
C ALA A 234 -8.24 10.66 -8.74
N PRO A 235 -8.83 10.94 -7.57
CA PRO A 235 -8.06 11.29 -6.37
C PRO A 235 -7.20 10.12 -5.90
N GLN A 236 -6.12 10.44 -5.20
CA GLN A 236 -5.34 9.46 -4.45
C GLN A 236 -6.08 9.10 -3.16
N PHE A 237 -5.98 7.85 -2.70
CA PHE A 237 -6.47 7.38 -1.39
C PHE A 237 -7.98 7.55 -1.13
N ALA A 238 -8.79 7.65 -2.18
CA ALA A 238 -10.25 7.69 -2.08
C ALA A 238 -10.91 6.81 -3.15
N GLU A 239 -12.02 6.17 -2.80
CA GLU A 239 -12.85 5.47 -3.79
C GLU A 239 -13.52 6.49 -4.73
N GLN A 240 -13.54 6.18 -6.03
CA GLN A 240 -14.23 6.99 -7.03
C GLN A 240 -14.62 6.17 -8.26
N LEU A 241 -15.83 6.42 -8.78
CA LEU A 241 -16.20 6.03 -10.13
C LEU A 241 -15.85 7.17 -11.10
N LEU A 242 -14.70 7.06 -11.79
CA LEU A 242 -14.25 8.06 -12.75
C LEU A 242 -14.92 7.83 -14.11
N VAL A 243 -15.86 8.69 -14.49
CA VAL A 243 -16.59 8.61 -15.76
C VAL A 243 -15.98 9.58 -16.78
N VAL A 244 -15.66 9.07 -17.97
CA VAL A 244 -15.02 9.83 -19.04
C VAL A 244 -15.67 9.54 -20.38
N ASP A 245 -15.94 10.59 -21.16
CA ASP A 245 -16.38 10.48 -22.54
C ASP A 245 -15.20 10.57 -23.50
N LEU A 246 -15.04 9.55 -24.33
CA LEU A 246 -13.92 9.43 -25.26
C LEU A 246 -14.39 9.59 -26.70
N GLU A 247 -13.69 10.43 -27.45
CA GLU A 247 -13.78 10.47 -28.91
C GLU A 247 -12.67 9.60 -29.48
N LEU A 248 -13.04 8.56 -30.22
CA LEU A 248 -12.12 7.51 -30.66
C LEU A 248 -12.05 7.46 -32.19
N ALA A 249 -10.91 7.07 -32.74
CA ALA A 249 -10.67 7.14 -34.18
C ALA A 249 -11.66 6.24 -34.97
N GLY A 250 -11.84 5.00 -34.53
CA GLY A 250 -12.63 3.98 -35.23
C GLY A 250 -11.93 3.45 -36.48
N ASP A 251 -12.23 2.20 -36.85
CA ASP A 251 -11.83 1.54 -38.11
C ASP A 251 -10.34 1.71 -38.49
N ARG A 252 -9.45 1.29 -37.58
CA ARG A 252 -7.99 1.32 -37.79
C ARG A 252 -7.52 0.11 -38.61
N PRO A 253 -6.55 0.28 -39.53
CA PRO A 253 -6.02 -0.85 -40.29
C PRO A 253 -5.38 -1.90 -39.37
N THR A 254 -5.89 -3.13 -39.40
CA THR A 254 -5.27 -4.27 -38.71
C THR A 254 -3.98 -4.69 -39.43
N GLY A 255 -2.86 -4.73 -38.69
CA GLY A 255 -1.53 -5.10 -39.16
C GLY A 255 -1.24 -6.62 -39.21
N ARG A 256 -0.02 -6.95 -39.65
CA ARG A 256 0.55 -8.32 -39.80
C ARG A 256 0.78 -9.04 -38.46
N ALA A 257 1.21 -10.30 -38.55
CA ALA A 257 1.60 -11.20 -37.46
C ALA A 257 2.21 -10.48 -36.24
N THR A 258 1.58 -10.74 -35.10
CA THR A 258 1.83 -10.15 -33.78
C THR A 258 2.60 -11.13 -32.89
N GLU A 259 3.27 -10.65 -31.84
CA GLU A 259 4.01 -11.51 -30.88
C GLU A 259 3.08 -12.38 -30.03
N MET A 260 1.84 -11.94 -29.84
CA MET A 260 0.76 -12.67 -29.17
C MET A 260 -0.32 -13.06 -30.17
N VAL A 261 -1.11 -14.10 -29.89
CA VAL A 261 -2.25 -14.47 -30.75
C VAL A 261 -3.42 -13.50 -30.50
N VAL A 262 -3.81 -12.73 -31.52
CA VAL A 262 -4.96 -11.81 -31.43
C VAL A 262 -6.26 -12.58 -31.59
N GLU A 263 -7.19 -12.39 -30.66
CA GLU A 263 -8.54 -12.98 -30.68
C GLU A 263 -9.58 -11.88 -30.85
N SER A 264 -10.39 -11.94 -31.90
CA SER A 264 -11.41 -10.93 -32.17
C SER A 264 -12.77 -11.37 -31.66
N HIS A 265 -13.40 -10.50 -30.87
CA HIS A 265 -14.75 -10.66 -30.34
C HIS A 265 -15.58 -9.45 -30.76
N SER A 266 -16.88 -9.65 -31.00
CA SER A 266 -17.78 -8.57 -31.41
C SER A 266 -19.04 -8.57 -30.57
N ILE A 267 -19.30 -7.45 -29.90
CA ILE A 267 -20.52 -7.16 -29.15
C ILE A 267 -21.44 -6.30 -30.02
N SER A 268 -20.91 -5.18 -30.54
CA SER A 268 -21.66 -4.30 -31.43
C SER A 268 -20.72 -3.51 -32.34
N THR A 269 -21.08 -3.41 -33.62
CA THR A 269 -20.29 -2.71 -34.65
C THR A 269 -20.80 -1.31 -34.94
N ASP A 270 -22.07 -1.04 -34.64
CA ASP A 270 -22.68 0.26 -34.86
C ASP A 270 -22.27 1.23 -33.75
N ALA A 271 -21.77 2.40 -34.13
CA ALA A 271 -21.47 3.48 -33.20
C ALA A 271 -22.74 3.92 -32.46
N VAL A 272 -22.57 4.30 -31.20
CA VAL A 272 -23.66 4.93 -30.43
C VAL A 272 -24.08 6.26 -31.09
N PRO A 273 -25.36 6.68 -30.92
CA PRO A 273 -25.77 8.02 -31.31
C PRO A 273 -24.87 9.07 -30.66
N ALA A 274 -24.49 10.09 -31.43
CA ALA A 274 -23.64 11.16 -30.92
C ALA A 274 -24.30 11.88 -29.73
N TYR A 275 -23.50 12.21 -28.72
CA TYR A 275 -23.92 12.91 -27.52
C TYR A 275 -22.88 13.97 -27.12
N ASP A 276 -23.29 14.96 -26.32
CA ASP A 276 -22.39 15.99 -25.83
C ASP A 276 -21.47 15.41 -24.74
N PRO A 277 -20.13 15.49 -24.90
CA PRO A 277 -19.21 14.91 -23.94
C PRO A 277 -19.21 15.66 -22.62
N MET A 278 -19.05 14.93 -21.52
CA MET A 278 -18.85 15.49 -20.19
C MET A 278 -17.52 16.26 -20.11
N PRO A 279 -17.43 17.31 -19.26
CA PRO A 279 -16.17 17.97 -18.98
C PRO A 279 -15.14 16.98 -18.44
N LEU A 280 -13.90 17.11 -18.92
CA LEU A 280 -12.76 16.37 -18.40
C LEU A 280 -12.52 16.73 -16.93
N SER A 281 -12.20 15.72 -16.11
CA SER A 281 -11.95 15.87 -14.68
C SER A 281 -10.55 15.35 -14.35
N VAL A 282 -9.64 16.26 -14.02
CA VAL A 282 -8.28 15.93 -13.59
C VAL A 282 -8.11 16.41 -12.15
N THR A 283 -8.05 15.46 -11.21
CA THR A 283 -7.78 15.76 -9.81
C THR A 283 -6.31 16.13 -9.62
N GLU A 284 -6.03 17.18 -8.85
CA GLU A 284 -4.66 17.54 -8.48
C GLU A 284 -4.10 16.49 -7.51
N ARG A 285 -2.81 16.16 -7.68
CA ARG A 285 -2.12 15.24 -6.77
C ARG A 285 -1.93 15.87 -5.39
N MET A 286 -1.90 15.00 -4.39
CA MET A 286 -1.57 15.38 -3.02
C MET A 286 -0.08 15.77 -2.91
N PRO A 287 0.28 16.70 -2.01
CA PRO A 287 1.67 16.90 -1.60
C PRO A 287 2.27 15.64 -0.96
N ASP A 288 3.59 15.46 -1.07
CA ASP A 288 4.32 14.28 -0.57
C ASP A 288 3.97 13.88 0.87
N GLU A 289 3.91 14.84 1.81
CA GLU A 289 3.63 14.53 3.22
C GLU A 289 2.18 14.08 3.44
N GLU A 290 1.25 14.65 2.68
CA GLU A 290 -0.17 14.27 2.72
C GLU A 290 -0.39 12.90 2.09
N GLU A 291 0.32 12.60 1.02
CA GLU A 291 0.34 11.30 0.36
C GLU A 291 0.79 10.20 1.33
N VAL A 292 1.94 10.41 1.98
CA VAL A 292 2.46 9.49 3.01
C VAL A 292 1.48 9.38 4.17
N TRP A 293 0.94 10.49 4.69
CA TRP A 293 -0.01 10.45 5.80
C TRP A 293 -1.22 9.58 5.49
N ASN A 294 -1.85 9.79 4.33
CA ASN A 294 -3.02 9.02 3.91
C ASN A 294 -2.70 7.53 3.69
N ALA A 295 -1.50 7.20 3.18
CA ALA A 295 -1.08 5.81 3.09
C ALA A 295 -1.01 5.12 4.47
N LEU A 296 -0.45 5.81 5.48
CA LEU A 296 -0.37 5.27 6.84
C LEU A 296 -1.75 5.13 7.49
N VAL A 297 -2.62 6.14 7.31
CA VAL A 297 -4.00 6.14 7.82
C VAL A 297 -4.81 4.99 7.21
N ILE A 298 -4.78 4.82 5.89
CA ILE A 298 -5.48 3.71 5.21
C ILE A 298 -4.91 2.36 5.62
N GLY A 299 -3.59 2.23 5.70
CA GLY A 299 -2.94 1.01 6.17
C GLY A 299 -3.43 0.58 7.55
N VAL A 300 -3.56 1.52 8.49
CA VAL A 300 -4.12 1.23 9.83
C VAL A 300 -5.61 0.92 9.77
N ARG A 301 -6.40 1.75 9.07
CA ARG A 301 -7.86 1.60 8.97
C ARG A 301 -8.23 0.22 8.42
N ASP A 302 -7.65 -0.15 7.29
CA ASP A 302 -8.04 -1.37 6.59
C ASP A 302 -7.51 -2.61 7.32
N TYR A 303 -6.31 -2.56 7.91
CA TYR A 303 -5.83 -3.67 8.74
C TYR A 303 -6.75 -3.91 9.94
N VAL A 304 -7.25 -2.85 10.59
CA VAL A 304 -8.21 -2.95 11.70
C VAL A 304 -9.54 -3.51 11.19
N VAL A 305 -10.15 -2.87 10.20
CA VAL A 305 -11.52 -3.16 9.76
C VAL A 305 -11.63 -4.50 9.05
N LYS A 306 -10.72 -4.80 8.11
CA LYS A 306 -10.78 -6.05 7.32
C LYS A 306 -10.48 -7.29 8.15
N ASN A 307 -9.79 -7.14 9.29
CA ASN A 307 -9.59 -8.23 10.27
C ASN A 307 -10.66 -8.27 11.37
N GLY A 308 -11.70 -7.44 11.29
CA GLY A 308 -12.84 -7.45 12.22
C GLY A 308 -12.57 -6.78 13.57
N PHE A 309 -11.45 -6.08 13.72
CA PHE A 309 -11.22 -5.22 14.88
C PHE A 309 -11.99 -3.91 14.73
N SER A 310 -12.30 -3.28 15.87
CA SER A 310 -12.95 -1.97 15.93
C SER A 310 -12.18 -0.97 16.79
N THR A 311 -11.18 -1.42 17.54
CA THR A 311 -10.43 -0.61 18.50
C THR A 311 -8.97 -1.02 18.54
N VAL A 312 -8.10 -0.07 18.90
CA VAL A 312 -6.64 -0.29 19.02
C VAL A 312 -6.13 0.14 20.39
N THR A 313 -5.01 -0.44 20.81
CA THR A 313 -4.28 -0.02 22.01
C THR A 313 -2.78 0.00 21.79
N PHE A 314 -2.05 0.86 22.51
CA PHE A 314 -0.60 0.92 22.47
C PHE A 314 -0.05 1.73 23.66
N GLY A 315 1.25 1.62 23.89
CA GLY A 315 1.96 2.40 24.89
C GLY A 315 2.17 3.84 24.44
N LEU A 316 1.60 4.80 25.17
CA LEU A 316 1.83 6.22 24.91
C LEU A 316 2.94 6.75 25.83
N SER A 317 4.15 6.91 25.28
CA SER A 317 5.34 7.30 26.04
C SER A 317 5.52 8.80 26.19
N GLY A 318 4.76 9.61 25.43
CA GLY A 318 4.97 11.05 25.27
C GLY A 318 6.12 11.39 24.32
N GLY A 319 6.82 10.39 23.78
CA GLY A 319 7.78 10.53 22.68
C GLY A 319 7.09 10.64 21.32
N ILE A 320 7.84 11.14 20.32
CA ILE A 320 7.29 11.49 19.01
C ILE A 320 6.66 10.31 18.26
N ASP A 321 7.23 9.11 18.35
CA ASP A 321 6.76 7.95 17.56
C ASP A 321 5.38 7.49 18.03
N SER A 322 5.22 7.29 19.34
CA SER A 322 3.92 6.95 19.93
C SER A 322 2.89 8.06 19.76
N ALA A 323 3.34 9.33 19.72
CA ALA A 323 2.45 10.45 19.45
C ALA A 323 1.94 10.42 18.01
N LEU A 324 2.83 10.21 17.03
CA LEU A 324 2.48 10.08 15.63
C LEU A 324 1.51 8.91 15.40
N VAL A 325 1.79 7.74 15.99
CA VAL A 325 0.91 6.57 15.92
C VAL A 325 -0.49 6.86 16.49
N ALA A 326 -0.58 7.60 17.59
CA ALA A 326 -1.88 7.96 18.16
C ALA A 326 -2.73 8.83 17.22
N VAL A 327 -2.10 9.81 16.56
CA VAL A 327 -2.83 10.67 15.60
C VAL A 327 -3.21 9.89 14.35
N ILE A 328 -2.32 9.06 13.81
CA ILE A 328 -2.64 8.19 12.66
C ILE A 328 -3.83 7.27 13.01
N ALA A 329 -3.80 6.63 14.18
CA ALA A 329 -4.90 5.77 14.63
C ALA A 329 -6.22 6.53 14.81
N ALA A 330 -6.17 7.74 15.38
CA ALA A 330 -7.35 8.58 15.55
C ALA A 330 -7.94 9.03 14.20
N ASP A 331 -7.10 9.41 13.24
CA ASP A 331 -7.52 9.75 11.88
C ASP A 331 -8.07 8.51 11.12
N ALA A 332 -7.55 7.31 11.41
CA ALA A 332 -7.93 6.07 10.74
C ALA A 332 -9.27 5.49 11.20
N ILE A 333 -9.52 5.44 12.51
CA ILE A 333 -10.68 4.74 13.09
C ILE A 333 -11.49 5.59 14.08
N GLY A 334 -11.17 6.88 14.20
CA GLY A 334 -11.78 7.80 15.15
C GLY A 334 -11.16 7.70 16.56
N PRO A 335 -11.05 8.82 17.29
CA PRO A 335 -10.38 8.86 18.59
C PRO A 335 -11.07 8.02 19.68
N ASP A 336 -12.40 7.86 19.61
CA ASP A 336 -13.18 7.05 20.55
C ASP A 336 -12.76 5.57 20.57
N ASN A 337 -12.15 5.11 19.47
CA ASN A 337 -11.69 3.74 19.25
C ASN A 337 -10.19 3.54 19.53
N VAL A 338 -9.52 4.59 20.03
CA VAL A 338 -8.08 4.59 20.35
C VAL A 338 -7.87 4.59 21.86
N HIS A 339 -7.22 3.54 22.36
CA HIS A 339 -6.96 3.32 23.79
C HIS A 339 -5.46 3.48 24.11
N CYS A 340 -5.08 4.65 24.60
CA CYS A 340 -3.71 4.98 24.97
C CYS A 340 -3.40 4.55 26.40
N VAL A 341 -2.28 3.85 26.61
CA VAL A 341 -1.83 3.43 27.95
C VAL A 341 -0.47 4.06 28.26
N SER A 342 -0.41 4.94 29.24
CA SER A 342 0.86 5.42 29.81
C SER A 342 1.39 4.41 30.83
N MET A 343 2.63 3.96 30.65
CA MET A 343 3.23 2.90 31.46
C MET A 343 4.55 3.36 32.11
N PRO A 344 4.51 4.30 33.06
CA PRO A 344 5.70 4.90 33.65
C PRO A 344 6.47 3.91 34.52
N SER A 345 7.81 4.01 34.46
CA SER A 345 8.73 3.36 35.40
C SER A 345 9.25 4.38 36.43
N SER A 346 10.14 3.95 37.32
CA SER A 346 10.85 4.81 38.26
C SER A 346 11.75 5.87 37.59
N TYR A 347 12.09 5.67 36.31
CA TYR A 347 12.95 6.58 35.54
C TYR A 347 12.16 7.48 34.60
N SER A 348 10.85 7.29 34.46
CA SER A 348 10.01 8.08 33.56
C SER A 348 9.91 9.53 34.03
N SER A 349 10.15 10.48 33.11
CA SER A 349 10.10 11.90 33.44
C SER A 349 8.66 12.40 33.57
N GLU A 350 8.47 13.46 34.38
CA GLU A 350 7.15 14.11 34.51
C GLU A 350 6.67 14.66 33.16
N HIS A 351 7.60 15.20 32.36
CA HIS A 351 7.30 15.77 31.05
C HIS A 351 6.78 14.70 30.07
N SER A 352 7.36 13.50 30.06
CA SER A 352 6.89 12.40 29.21
C SER A 352 5.46 11.97 29.59
N ARG A 353 5.12 12.00 30.88
CA ARG A 353 3.75 11.72 31.35
C ARG A 353 2.77 12.83 31.00
N SER A 354 3.17 14.10 31.16
CA SER A 354 2.32 15.24 30.82
C SER A 354 2.07 15.34 29.32
N ASP A 355 3.10 15.12 28.49
CA ASP A 355 2.96 15.15 27.02
C ASP A 355 2.01 14.04 26.54
N ALA A 356 2.08 12.84 27.13
CA ALA A 356 1.18 11.73 26.82
C ALA A 356 -0.28 12.07 27.17
N ALA A 357 -0.51 12.62 28.36
CA ALA A 357 -1.86 13.01 28.79
C ALA A 357 -2.42 14.15 27.93
N GLU A 358 -1.60 15.15 27.62
CA GLU A 358 -1.97 16.30 26.78
C GLU A 358 -2.33 15.86 25.36
N LEU A 359 -1.55 14.97 24.74
CA LEU A 359 -1.88 14.41 23.43
C LEU A 359 -3.24 13.71 23.45
N ALA A 360 -3.49 12.84 24.43
CA ALA A 360 -4.74 12.11 24.51
C ALA A 360 -5.94 13.05 24.73
N GLU A 361 -5.78 14.10 25.53
CA GLU A 361 -6.79 15.15 25.71
C GLU A 361 -7.08 15.91 24.42
N ARG A 362 -6.04 16.33 23.67
CA ARG A 362 -6.19 17.02 22.38
C ARG A 362 -6.93 16.19 21.34
N LEU A 363 -6.71 14.88 21.32
CA LEU A 363 -7.36 13.95 20.39
C LEU A 363 -8.75 13.50 20.86
N GLY A 364 -9.03 13.53 22.17
CA GLY A 364 -10.21 12.91 22.74
C GLY A 364 -10.12 11.37 22.85
N CYS A 365 -8.90 10.82 22.89
CA CYS A 365 -8.69 9.38 23.02
C CYS A 365 -8.91 8.90 24.46
N ARG A 366 -9.22 7.62 24.65
CA ARG A 366 -9.21 7.01 25.98
C ARG A 366 -7.79 6.91 26.49
N PHE A 367 -7.56 7.33 27.74
CA PHE A 367 -6.24 7.36 28.34
C PHE A 367 -6.24 6.77 29.75
N GLU A 368 -5.33 5.82 29.98
CA GLU A 368 -5.10 5.23 31.30
C GLU A 368 -3.61 5.28 31.65
N THR A 369 -3.29 5.38 32.94
CA THR A 369 -1.92 5.26 33.43
C THR A 369 -1.79 4.03 34.33
N ILE A 370 -0.92 3.09 33.94
CA ILE A 370 -0.63 1.87 34.68
C ILE A 370 0.88 1.80 34.94
N PRO A 371 1.35 2.17 36.15
CA PRO A 371 2.78 2.10 36.49
C PRO A 371 3.32 0.67 36.44
N ILE A 372 4.50 0.48 35.85
CA ILE A 372 5.11 -0.86 35.72
C ILE A 372 6.04 -1.23 36.88
N ALA A 373 6.35 -0.28 37.76
CA ALA A 373 7.30 -0.49 38.86
C ALA A 373 6.98 -1.75 39.71
N PRO A 374 5.73 -2.01 40.13
CA PRO A 374 5.43 -3.21 40.92
C PRO A 374 5.74 -4.51 40.18
N MET A 375 5.48 -4.57 38.88
CA MET A 375 5.76 -5.74 38.05
C MET A 375 7.27 -5.92 37.87
N VAL A 376 8.00 -4.85 37.61
CA VAL A 376 9.46 -4.88 37.43
C VAL A 376 10.16 -5.29 38.74
N GLU A 377 9.75 -4.72 39.87
CA GLU A 377 10.28 -5.06 41.21
C GLU A 377 10.08 -6.55 41.52
N ALA A 378 8.91 -7.12 41.22
CA ALA A 378 8.65 -8.55 41.43
C ALA A 378 9.63 -9.47 40.65
N TYR A 379 10.03 -9.07 39.44
CA TYR A 379 11.07 -9.79 38.69
C TYR A 379 12.45 -9.64 39.35
N LEU A 380 12.82 -8.41 39.73
CA LEU A 380 14.14 -8.11 40.32
C LEU A 380 14.32 -8.70 41.72
N ASP A 381 13.24 -8.89 42.47
CA ASP A 381 13.24 -9.62 43.75
C ASP A 381 13.54 -11.12 43.58
N THR A 382 13.25 -11.68 42.40
CA THR A 382 13.45 -13.10 42.09
C THR A 382 14.78 -13.36 41.40
N VAL A 383 15.23 -12.44 40.53
CA VAL A 383 16.47 -12.57 39.75
C VAL A 383 17.26 -11.28 39.72
N THR A 384 18.58 -11.38 39.84
CA THR A 384 19.47 -10.22 39.67
C THR A 384 19.67 -9.92 38.19
N LEU A 385 19.08 -8.82 37.70
CA LEU A 385 19.33 -8.25 36.38
C LEU A 385 19.93 -6.85 36.56
N THR A 386 20.91 -6.50 35.74
CA THR A 386 21.57 -5.18 35.80
C THR A 386 21.89 -4.68 34.39
N GLY A 387 21.97 -3.36 34.22
CA GLY A 387 22.32 -2.73 32.93
C GLY A 387 21.30 -3.06 31.85
N LEU A 388 21.76 -3.43 30.64
CA LEU A 388 20.88 -3.70 29.50
C LEU A 388 19.80 -4.76 29.77
N ALA A 389 20.07 -5.74 30.64
CA ALA A 389 19.08 -6.76 31.00
C ALA A 389 17.89 -6.17 31.80
N GLU A 390 18.18 -5.24 32.71
CA GLU A 390 17.17 -4.53 33.52
C GLU A 390 16.39 -3.52 32.68
N GLU A 391 17.08 -2.78 31.80
CA GLU A 391 16.45 -1.88 30.82
C GLU A 391 15.45 -2.65 29.95
N ASN A 392 15.87 -3.79 29.37
CA ASN A 392 15.01 -4.62 28.53
C ASN A 392 13.84 -5.28 29.30
N LEU A 393 13.99 -5.54 30.61
CA LEU A 393 12.89 -6.07 31.42
C LEU A 393 11.72 -5.08 31.46
N GLN A 394 11.99 -3.79 31.65
CA GLN A 394 10.95 -2.77 31.66
C GLN A 394 10.14 -2.74 30.36
N ALA A 395 10.82 -2.79 29.21
CA ALA A 395 10.16 -2.84 27.91
C ALA A 395 9.28 -4.10 27.76
N ARG A 396 9.76 -5.27 28.19
CA ARG A 396 8.99 -6.53 28.12
C ARG A 396 7.77 -6.54 29.04
N VAL A 397 7.87 -5.94 30.23
CA VAL A 397 6.73 -5.77 31.13
C VAL A 397 5.64 -4.92 30.46
N ARG A 398 6.02 -3.83 29.79
CA ARG A 398 5.06 -3.02 29.00
C ARG A 398 4.39 -3.82 27.89
N GLY A 399 5.17 -4.56 27.10
CA GLY A 399 4.63 -5.42 26.04
C GLY A 399 3.66 -6.48 26.60
N THR A 400 4.02 -7.14 27.70
CA THR A 400 3.17 -8.13 28.36
C THR A 400 1.86 -7.52 28.87
N LEU A 401 1.93 -6.33 29.47
CA LEU A 401 0.75 -5.60 29.94
C LEU A 401 -0.21 -5.25 28.80
N LEU A 402 0.30 -4.68 27.70
CA LEU A 402 -0.52 -4.35 26.52
C LEU A 402 -1.21 -5.57 25.91
N MET A 403 -0.49 -6.70 25.81
CA MET A 403 -1.10 -7.95 25.33
C MET A 403 -2.17 -8.48 26.28
N GLY A 404 -1.97 -8.35 27.59
CA GLY A 404 -2.97 -8.70 28.60
C GLY A 404 -4.25 -7.88 28.44
N LEU A 405 -4.14 -6.57 28.25
CA LEU A 405 -5.27 -5.67 27.99
C LEU A 405 -5.95 -6.00 26.66
N SER A 406 -5.18 -6.22 25.60
CA SER A 406 -5.70 -6.66 24.30
C SER A 406 -6.50 -7.95 24.40
N ASN A 407 -6.03 -8.95 25.15
CA ASN A 407 -6.76 -10.20 25.35
C ASN A 407 -8.03 -10.01 26.18
N GLN A 408 -8.03 -9.07 27.12
CA GLN A 408 -9.17 -8.79 27.98
C GLN A 408 -10.28 -8.02 27.24
N ASP A 409 -9.89 -7.04 26.43
CA ASP A 409 -10.80 -6.03 25.87
C ASP A 409 -10.97 -6.11 24.34
N GLY A 410 -10.19 -6.97 23.67
CA GLY A 410 -10.29 -7.22 22.23
C GLY A 410 -9.62 -6.18 21.33
N HIS A 411 -8.74 -5.34 21.89
CA HIS A 411 -8.02 -4.31 21.12
C HIS A 411 -6.91 -4.91 20.25
N LEU A 412 -6.68 -4.36 19.06
CA LEU A 412 -5.45 -4.61 18.31
C LEU A 412 -4.29 -3.81 18.92
N VAL A 413 -3.19 -4.47 19.30
CA VAL A 413 -2.00 -3.77 19.81
C VAL A 413 -1.19 -3.18 18.65
N LEU A 414 -0.90 -1.88 18.69
CA LEU A 414 -0.03 -1.22 17.72
C LEU A 414 1.40 -1.08 18.27
N ALA A 415 2.39 -1.52 17.51
CA ALA A 415 3.80 -1.26 17.80
C ALA A 415 4.22 0.10 17.22
N THR A 416 5.06 0.84 17.95
CA THR A 416 5.40 2.25 17.63
C THR A 416 6.83 2.43 17.11
N GLY A 417 7.49 1.35 16.71
CA GLY A 417 8.87 1.42 16.20
C GLY A 417 8.91 1.95 14.77
N ASN A 418 9.84 2.86 14.49
CA ASN A 418 10.05 3.45 13.16
C ASN A 418 11.08 2.66 12.30
N LYS A 419 11.19 3.00 11.02
CA LYS A 419 12.11 2.31 10.07
C LYS A 419 13.56 2.37 10.54
N THR A 420 13.98 3.50 11.11
CA THR A 420 15.35 3.72 11.55
C THR A 420 15.72 2.82 12.72
N GLU A 421 14.88 2.78 13.75
CA GLU A 421 15.03 1.89 14.92
C GLU A 421 15.03 0.42 14.49
N LEU A 422 14.12 0.05 13.59
CA LEU A 422 14.05 -1.29 13.03
C LEU A 422 15.32 -1.65 12.24
N ALA A 423 15.84 -0.71 11.45
CA ALA A 423 17.01 -0.93 10.61
C ALA A 423 18.23 -1.28 11.46
N VAL A 424 18.55 -0.49 12.47
CA VAL A 424 19.73 -0.71 13.32
C VAL A 424 19.47 -1.63 14.52
N GLY A 425 18.24 -2.11 14.66
CA GLY A 425 17.82 -2.98 15.76
C GLY A 425 17.81 -2.28 17.12
N TYR A 426 17.52 -0.98 17.14
CA TYR A 426 17.33 -0.18 18.35
C TYR A 426 15.93 -0.43 18.94
N SER A 427 15.71 -1.69 19.32
CA SER A 427 14.44 -2.20 19.81
C SER A 427 14.67 -3.33 20.81
N THR A 428 13.73 -3.50 21.74
CA THR A 428 13.68 -4.62 22.65
C THR A 428 12.73 -5.67 22.12
N LEU A 429 13.28 -6.83 21.72
CA LEU A 429 12.44 -7.97 21.36
C LEU A 429 11.49 -8.33 22.51
N TYR A 430 10.21 -8.43 22.15
CA TYR A 430 9.08 -8.68 23.05
C TYR A 430 8.82 -7.54 24.05
N GLY A 431 9.36 -6.35 23.78
CA GLY A 431 9.04 -5.11 24.47
C GLY A 431 8.33 -4.13 23.53
N ASP A 432 9.06 -3.12 23.06
CA ASP A 432 8.56 -2.15 22.05
C ASP A 432 8.19 -2.79 20.70
N SER A 433 8.69 -3.99 20.41
CA SER A 433 8.34 -4.76 19.21
C SER A 433 7.02 -5.53 19.31
N VAL A 434 6.29 -5.43 20.44
CA VAL A 434 5.03 -6.15 20.65
C VAL A 434 3.89 -5.39 19.99
N GLY A 435 3.17 -6.07 19.10
CA GLY A 435 1.99 -5.55 18.42
C GLY A 435 1.49 -6.54 17.37
N GLY A 436 0.24 -6.36 16.94
CA GLY A 436 -0.30 -7.03 15.75
C GLY A 436 -0.02 -6.24 14.46
N PHE A 437 0.21 -4.93 14.57
CA PHE A 437 0.52 -4.05 13.44
C PHE A 437 1.45 -2.90 13.86
N ALA A 438 2.29 -2.41 12.97
CA ALA A 438 3.25 -1.32 13.22
C ALA A 438 3.06 -0.18 12.23
N PRO A 439 2.24 0.84 12.55
CA PRO A 439 1.83 1.88 11.61
C PRO A 439 2.97 2.66 10.97
N ILE A 440 4.12 2.78 11.64
CA ILE A 440 5.26 3.59 11.19
C ILE A 440 6.51 2.76 10.93
N LYS A 441 6.36 1.44 10.77
CA LYS A 441 7.47 0.49 10.53
C LYS A 441 8.38 0.88 9.36
N ASP A 442 7.81 1.48 8.30
CA ASP A 442 8.53 1.89 7.09
C ASP A 442 8.72 3.42 6.98
N VAL A 443 8.56 4.15 8.08
CA VAL A 443 8.78 5.60 8.18
C VAL A 443 10.13 5.87 8.84
N PRO A 444 11.12 6.50 8.15
CA PRO A 444 12.38 6.92 8.78
C PRO A 444 12.14 7.97 9.88
N LYS A 445 13.03 8.04 10.88
CA LYS A 445 12.89 8.98 12.01
C LYS A 445 12.79 10.44 11.57
N THR A 446 13.60 10.83 10.58
CA THR A 446 13.55 12.15 9.95
C THR A 446 12.15 12.47 9.43
N LEU A 447 11.52 11.52 8.74
CA LEU A 447 10.16 11.62 8.23
C LEU A 447 9.10 11.63 9.35
N VAL A 448 9.31 10.92 10.46
CA VAL A 448 8.43 10.99 11.64
C VAL A 448 8.27 12.44 12.12
N TRP A 449 9.37 13.18 12.24
CA TRP A 449 9.31 14.60 12.63
C TRP A 449 8.70 15.50 11.55
N GLU A 450 8.97 15.23 10.28
CA GLU A 450 8.38 15.97 9.15
C GLU A 450 6.86 15.82 9.15
N LEU A 451 6.35 14.59 9.23
CA LEU A 451 4.92 14.28 9.28
C LEU A 451 4.24 14.88 10.50
N ALA A 452 4.87 14.82 11.67
CA ALA A 452 4.30 15.42 12.88
C ALA A 452 4.15 16.95 12.76
N ARG A 453 5.16 17.63 12.20
CA ARG A 453 5.09 19.08 11.94
C ARG A 453 4.05 19.40 10.87
N TRP A 454 4.02 18.62 9.79
CA TRP A 454 3.05 18.78 8.71
C TRP A 454 1.62 18.62 9.22
N ARG A 455 1.32 17.56 9.99
CA ARG A 455 -0.04 17.30 10.51
C ARG A 455 -0.52 18.38 11.45
N ASN A 456 0.36 18.91 12.30
CA ASN A 456 0.06 20.06 13.16
C ASN A 456 -0.24 21.31 12.31
N ALA A 457 0.62 21.63 11.34
CA ALA A 457 0.40 22.77 10.45
C ALA A 457 -0.86 22.62 9.59
N HIS A 458 -1.21 21.40 9.19
CA HIS A 458 -2.44 21.09 8.47
C HIS A 458 -3.67 21.35 9.35
N ALA A 459 -3.66 20.89 10.61
CA ALA A 459 -4.72 21.19 11.57
C ALA A 459 -4.92 22.70 11.75
N GLU A 460 -3.82 23.46 11.90
CA GLU A 460 -3.87 24.93 12.04
C GLU A 460 -4.48 25.60 10.81
N LYS A 461 -4.15 25.14 9.59
CA LYS A 461 -4.74 25.66 8.35
C LYS A 461 -6.26 25.43 8.29
N LEU A 462 -6.75 24.33 8.89
CA LEU A 462 -8.17 24.03 9.00
C LEU A 462 -8.85 24.74 10.20
N GLY A 463 -8.10 25.45 11.05
CA GLY A 463 -8.62 26.09 12.26
C GLY A 463 -8.82 25.12 13.42
N GLU A 464 -8.23 23.94 13.35
CA GLU A 464 -8.28 22.89 14.37
C GLU A 464 -7.14 23.04 15.39
N THR A 465 -7.25 22.34 16.51
CA THR A 465 -6.16 22.27 17.49
C THR A 465 -5.06 21.34 16.97
N PRO A 466 -3.78 21.76 16.95
CA PRO A 466 -2.68 20.87 16.57
C PRO A 466 -2.67 19.61 17.45
N PRO A 467 -2.78 18.41 16.88
CA PRO A 467 -2.95 17.21 17.71
C PRO A 467 -1.69 16.90 18.53
N ILE A 468 -0.49 17.06 17.96
CA ILE A 468 0.76 16.63 18.62
C ILE A 468 1.34 17.74 19.50
N PRO A 469 1.61 17.51 20.79
CA PRO A 469 2.30 18.47 21.64
C PRO A 469 3.67 18.85 21.09
N VAL A 470 4.00 20.15 21.09
CA VAL A 470 5.28 20.67 20.55
C VAL A 470 6.49 20.08 21.30
N ASN A 471 6.34 19.79 22.59
CA ASN A 471 7.39 19.17 23.39
C ASN A 471 7.72 17.76 22.90
N SER A 472 6.73 16.96 22.47
CA SER A 472 6.98 15.65 21.86
C SER A 472 7.80 15.75 20.57
N ILE A 473 7.70 16.86 19.83
CA ILE A 473 8.45 17.10 18.59
C ILE A 473 9.87 17.61 18.86
N THR A 474 10.04 18.50 19.84
CA THR A 474 11.29 19.25 20.04
C THR A 474 12.25 18.61 21.04
N LYS A 475 11.77 17.72 21.92
CA LYS A 475 12.63 17.06 22.91
C LYS A 475 13.53 15.99 22.27
N PRO A 476 14.74 15.78 22.82
CA PRO A 476 15.60 14.68 22.41
C PRO A 476 14.88 13.32 22.59
N PRO A 477 14.98 12.40 21.62
CA PRO A 477 14.36 11.09 21.74
C PRO A 477 15.07 10.21 22.78
N SER A 478 14.28 9.44 23.52
CA SER A 478 14.74 8.56 24.60
C SER A 478 13.69 7.50 24.94
N ALA A 479 14.15 6.30 25.31
CA ALA A 479 13.30 5.23 25.85
C ALA A 479 13.08 5.31 27.38
N GLU A 480 13.79 6.21 28.08
CA GLU A 480 13.72 6.43 29.54
C GLU A 480 13.80 5.13 30.37
N LEU A 481 14.68 4.19 29.99
CA LEU A 481 14.89 2.90 30.68
C LEU A 481 15.94 2.99 31.79
N ARG A 482 16.77 4.04 31.78
CA ARG A 482 17.73 4.38 32.82
C ARG A 482 17.84 5.90 33.00
N PRO A 483 18.40 6.40 34.12
CA PRO A 483 18.51 7.85 34.36
C PRO A 483 19.27 8.58 33.26
N GLY A 484 18.65 9.61 32.68
CA GLY A 484 19.28 10.52 31.72
C GLY A 484 19.57 9.92 30.33
N GLN A 485 19.01 8.76 29.99
CA GLN A 485 19.21 8.09 28.71
C GLN A 485 18.85 8.99 27.53
N GLN A 486 19.66 8.96 26.46
CA GLN A 486 19.34 9.53 25.16
C GLN A 486 19.72 8.56 24.04
N ASP A 487 19.01 8.60 22.92
CA ASP A 487 19.33 7.73 21.78
C ASP A 487 20.74 8.00 21.23
N SER A 488 21.20 9.26 21.28
CA SER A 488 22.54 9.69 20.90
C SER A 488 23.67 9.05 21.71
N ASP A 489 23.35 8.43 22.85
CA ASP A 489 24.32 7.62 23.60
C ASP A 489 24.76 6.38 22.78
N SER A 490 23.91 5.91 21.86
CA SER A 490 24.05 4.63 21.15
C SER A 490 23.97 4.73 19.64
N LEU A 491 23.46 5.82 19.09
CA LEU A 491 23.27 6.02 17.65
C LEU A 491 23.98 7.29 17.15
N PRO A 492 24.42 7.33 15.87
CA PRO A 492 24.73 8.59 15.20
C PRO A 492 23.51 9.52 15.15
N PRO A 493 23.69 10.83 14.84
CA PRO A 493 22.57 11.73 14.60
C PRO A 493 21.61 11.17 13.55
N TYR A 494 20.31 11.24 13.81
CA TYR A 494 19.28 10.63 12.96
C TYR A 494 19.31 11.09 11.49
N ALA A 495 19.67 12.35 11.22
CA ALA A 495 19.78 12.85 9.85
C ALA A 495 20.90 12.15 9.06
N GLU A 496 22.05 11.89 9.70
CA GLU A 496 23.17 11.17 9.09
C GLU A 496 22.85 9.67 8.99
N LEU A 497 22.25 9.11 10.05
CA LEU A 497 21.84 7.71 10.08
C LEU A 497 20.83 7.39 8.97
N ASP A 498 19.76 8.17 8.85
CA ASP A 498 18.72 7.95 7.84
C ASP A 498 19.24 8.11 6.42
N ALA A 499 20.19 9.03 6.18
CA ALA A 499 20.84 9.20 4.89
C ALA A 499 21.65 7.95 4.49
N ILE A 500 22.42 7.38 5.42
CA ILE A 500 23.14 6.12 5.18
C ILE A 500 22.15 4.96 4.97
N LEU A 501 21.07 4.90 5.75
CA LEU A 501 20.07 3.84 5.63
C LEU A 501 19.33 3.90 4.28
N ALA A 502 18.94 5.08 3.80
CA ALA A 502 18.34 5.22 2.46
C ALA A 502 19.27 4.66 1.38
N ASP A 503 20.57 4.87 1.52
CA ASP A 503 21.56 4.46 0.52
C ASP A 503 21.87 2.98 0.58
N TYR A 504 22.10 2.48 1.80
CA TYR A 504 22.47 1.09 2.04
C TYR A 504 21.28 0.13 1.93
N VAL A 505 20.10 0.54 2.38
CA VAL A 505 18.90 -0.31 2.40
C VAL A 505 18.07 -0.09 1.14
N ASP A 506 17.68 1.14 0.84
CA ASP A 506 16.73 1.37 -0.25
C ASP A 506 17.42 1.28 -1.61
N ARG A 507 18.64 1.82 -1.73
CA ARG A 507 19.43 1.87 -2.98
C ARG A 507 20.46 0.74 -3.16
N ASP A 508 20.63 -0.16 -2.19
CA ASP A 508 21.62 -1.26 -2.17
C ASP A 508 23.08 -0.82 -2.46
N LEU A 509 23.47 0.39 -2.05
CA LEU A 509 24.84 0.85 -2.25
C LEU A 509 25.81 0.06 -1.36
N GLY A 510 26.91 -0.42 -1.95
CA GLY A 510 28.00 -1.07 -1.23
C GLY A 510 28.94 -0.07 -0.55
N TRP A 511 29.95 -0.56 0.17
CA TRP A 511 30.90 0.27 0.91
C TRP A 511 31.51 1.41 0.06
N ASP A 512 32.07 1.08 -1.10
CA ASP A 512 32.78 2.06 -1.95
C ASP A 512 31.84 3.15 -2.47
N ASP A 513 30.60 2.79 -2.79
CA ASP A 513 29.57 3.72 -3.25
C ASP A 513 29.12 4.66 -2.12
N LEU A 514 28.97 4.14 -0.89
CA LEU A 514 28.63 4.95 0.28
C LEU A 514 29.72 6.00 0.57
N VAL A 515 31.00 5.62 0.47
CA VAL A 515 32.12 6.56 0.60
C VAL A 515 32.12 7.57 -0.55
N ALA A 516 31.85 7.13 -1.78
CA ALA A 516 31.82 8.00 -2.96
C ALA A 516 30.68 9.04 -2.89
N VAL A 517 29.54 8.70 -2.31
CA VAL A 517 28.43 9.62 -2.04
C VAL A 517 28.77 10.63 -0.92
N GLY A 518 29.79 10.34 -0.11
CA GLY A 518 30.38 11.29 0.84
C GLY A 518 30.05 11.02 2.31
N HIS A 519 29.55 9.83 2.65
CA HIS A 519 29.34 9.44 4.04
C HIS A 519 30.67 9.19 4.77
N ASP A 520 30.72 9.48 6.08
CA ASP A 520 31.92 9.25 6.88
C ASP A 520 32.20 7.74 7.03
N PRO A 521 33.42 7.24 6.71
CA PRO A 521 33.76 5.82 6.81
C PRO A 521 33.52 5.20 8.20
N GLY A 522 33.77 5.95 9.28
CA GLY A 522 33.55 5.47 10.63
C GLY A 522 32.06 5.31 10.96
N THR A 523 31.23 6.26 10.49
CA THR A 523 29.78 6.14 10.61
C THR A 523 29.24 5.00 9.74
N ILE A 524 29.69 4.86 8.49
CA ILE A 524 29.29 3.74 7.60
C ILE A 524 29.53 2.40 8.30
N GLU A 525 30.75 2.16 8.78
CA GLU A 525 31.12 0.89 9.42
C GLU A 525 30.18 0.57 10.59
N ARG A 526 29.92 1.56 11.44
CA ARG A 526 29.06 1.39 12.60
C ARG A 526 27.61 1.09 12.19
N VAL A 527 27.05 1.86 11.25
CA VAL A 527 25.65 1.72 10.80
C VAL A 527 25.43 0.38 10.13
N VAL A 528 26.26 0.01 9.16
CA VAL A 528 26.10 -1.25 8.42
C VAL A 528 26.22 -2.46 9.36
N GLN A 529 27.17 -2.45 10.30
CA GLN A 529 27.27 -3.51 11.30
C GLN A 529 26.03 -3.63 12.19
N MET A 530 25.39 -2.50 12.56
CA MET A 530 24.13 -2.53 13.31
C MET A 530 23.00 -3.12 12.47
N VAL A 531 22.90 -2.70 11.20
CA VAL A 531 21.88 -3.20 10.26
C VAL A 531 21.97 -4.71 10.08
N ASP A 532 23.17 -5.24 9.80
CA ASP A 532 23.37 -6.67 9.56
C ASP A 532 23.04 -7.52 10.79
N ARG A 533 23.43 -7.07 11.99
CA ARG A 533 23.18 -7.79 13.25
C ARG A 533 21.70 -7.80 13.66
N ALA A 534 20.91 -6.85 13.16
CA ALA A 534 19.52 -6.68 13.54
C ALA A 534 18.53 -7.57 12.76
N GLU A 535 18.99 -8.38 11.80
CA GLU A 535 18.13 -9.21 10.95
C GLU A 535 17.18 -10.12 11.74
N TYR A 536 17.67 -10.78 12.80
CA TYR A 536 16.84 -11.66 13.64
C TYR A 536 15.71 -10.92 14.38
N LYS A 537 15.89 -9.63 14.67
CA LYS A 537 14.85 -8.80 15.30
C LYS A 537 13.77 -8.44 14.28
N ARG A 538 14.19 -8.00 13.08
CA ARG A 538 13.28 -7.58 12.01
C ARG A 538 12.36 -8.70 11.54
N ARG A 539 12.87 -9.93 11.48
CA ARG A 539 12.11 -11.13 11.11
C ARG A 539 10.96 -11.47 12.07
N GLN A 540 10.93 -10.87 13.26
CA GLN A 540 9.89 -11.07 14.28
C GLN A 540 9.07 -9.80 14.55
N PHE A 541 9.31 -8.73 13.79
CA PHE A 541 8.59 -7.47 13.94
C PHE A 541 7.22 -7.59 13.25
N PRO A 542 6.15 -6.99 13.81
CA PRO A 542 4.83 -7.02 13.18
C PRO A 542 4.81 -6.42 11.76
N PRO A 543 3.79 -6.75 10.95
CA PRO A 543 3.56 -6.09 9.66
C PRO A 543 3.24 -4.61 9.86
N GLY A 544 3.41 -3.81 8.81
CA GLY A 544 3.09 -2.38 8.80
C GLY A 544 3.05 -1.85 7.37
N PRO A 545 2.46 -0.66 7.12
CA PRO A 545 2.32 -0.12 5.78
C PRO A 545 3.69 0.20 5.18
N LYS A 546 3.94 -0.32 3.97
CA LYS A 546 5.09 0.01 3.13
C LYS A 546 4.82 1.33 2.42
N ILE A 547 5.77 2.25 2.51
CA ILE A 547 5.75 3.54 1.80
C ILE A 547 7.02 3.78 0.98
N SER A 548 8.10 3.07 1.29
CA SER A 548 9.39 3.25 0.62
C SER A 548 9.55 2.31 -0.58
N LEU A 549 10.58 2.55 -1.39
CA LEU A 549 10.96 1.66 -2.49
C LEU A 549 11.32 0.24 -2.00
N LYS A 550 11.95 0.14 -0.83
CA LYS A 550 12.36 -1.15 -0.24
C LYS A 550 12.06 -1.21 1.25
N ALA A 551 11.08 -2.02 1.62
CA ALA A 551 10.75 -2.27 3.03
C ALA A 551 11.54 -3.46 3.61
N PHE A 552 11.64 -3.52 4.94
CA PHE A 552 12.13 -4.71 5.62
C PHE A 552 11.06 -5.79 5.66
N GLY A 553 11.20 -6.80 4.80
CA GLY A 553 10.23 -7.88 4.65
C GLY A 553 10.38 -8.58 3.30
N ARG A 554 9.31 -8.58 2.51
CA ARG A 554 9.29 -9.26 1.20
C ARG A 554 10.29 -8.69 0.21
N ASP A 555 10.52 -7.37 0.22
CA ASP A 555 11.47 -6.71 -0.69
C ASP A 555 12.94 -7.04 -0.38
N ARG A 556 13.27 -7.30 0.88
CA ARG A 556 14.65 -7.48 1.35
C ARG A 556 14.82 -8.71 2.23
N ARG A 557 15.33 -9.79 1.64
CA ARG A 557 15.43 -11.11 2.28
C ARG A 557 16.90 -11.48 2.57
N LEU A 558 17.42 -11.10 3.73
CA LEU A 558 18.78 -11.50 4.17
C LEU A 558 18.79 -12.72 5.10
N PRO A 559 19.88 -13.52 5.09
CA PRO A 559 20.05 -14.60 6.07
C PRO A 559 20.32 -14.05 7.47
N ILE A 560 19.65 -14.62 8.48
CA ILE A 560 19.97 -14.34 9.89
C ILE A 560 21.38 -14.82 10.23
N THR A 561 21.70 -16.06 9.86
CA THR A 561 23.02 -16.66 10.11
C THR A 561 23.98 -16.24 8.99
N SER A 562 24.66 -15.11 9.17
CA SER A 562 25.64 -14.60 8.22
C SER A 562 26.96 -14.19 8.89
N ARG A 563 28.08 -14.59 8.29
CA ARG A 563 29.42 -14.09 8.61
C ARG A 563 29.93 -13.03 7.62
N TRP A 564 29.17 -12.73 6.56
CA TRP A 564 29.47 -11.61 5.68
C TRP A 564 29.44 -10.31 6.50
N ARG A 565 30.42 -9.44 6.28
CA ARG A 565 30.47 -8.10 6.84
C ARG A 565 30.85 -7.18 5.71
N GLU A 566 29.94 -6.29 5.35
CA GLU A 566 30.28 -5.17 4.47
C GLU A 566 31.28 -4.29 5.21
N ALA A 567 32.46 -4.08 4.64
CA ALA A 567 33.56 -3.38 5.28
C ALA A 567 34.49 -2.78 4.24
N ALA A 568 35.35 -1.87 4.69
CA ALA A 568 36.42 -1.32 3.86
C ALA A 568 37.24 -2.46 3.21
N PRO A 569 37.61 -2.32 1.94
CA PRO A 569 38.49 -3.29 1.29
C PRO A 569 39.81 -3.40 2.06
N PRO A 570 40.36 -4.62 2.24
CA PRO A 570 41.58 -4.80 3.01
C PRO A 570 42.76 -4.06 2.35
N GLY A 571 43.30 -3.03 3.03
CA GLY A 571 44.52 -2.32 2.61
C GLY A 571 44.38 -0.81 2.35
N THR A 572 43.22 -0.20 2.66
CA THR A 572 43.03 1.27 2.67
C THR A 572 43.40 1.91 4.00
#